data_AF-A0A6L3N608-F1
#
_entry.id   AF-A0A6L3N608-F1
#
_cell.length_a   1.000
_cell.length_b   1.000
_cell.length_c   1.000
_cell.angle_alpha   90.00
_cell.angle_beta   90.00
_cell.angle_gamma   90.00
#
_symmetry.space_group_name_H-M   'P 1'
#
loop_
_entity.id
_entity.type
_entity.pdbx_description
1 polymer ?
#
loop_
_entity_poly.entity_id
_entity_poly.type
_entity_poly.pdbx_seq_one_letter_code
_entity_poly.pdbx_strand_id
1 'polypeptide(L)'
;APTVAQALAVPRPSGKPPLGVLIRSVPLSEWSEDNPRRPACAIFIRDSERKSQASHDIVRKLFDLTPAETELALALVNGATLEEAADELDISKNTARSHLRAIFSKTGVTRQATLVRTLLNSVLSLG
;
A
#
# COMPACT_ATOMS: atom_id res chain seq x y z
N ALA A 1 -14.20 -26.03 -1.00
CA ALA A 1 -13.33 -26.11 -2.21
C ALA A 1 -12.32 -24.97 -2.13
N PRO A 2 -11.06 -25.14 -2.57
CA PRO A 2 -10.12 -24.02 -2.60
C PRO A 2 -10.70 -22.92 -3.49
N THR A 3 -10.72 -21.70 -2.95
CA THR A 3 -11.08 -20.49 -3.69
C THR A 3 -10.21 -20.40 -4.94
N VAL A 4 -10.78 -20.61 -6.12
CA VAL A 4 -10.02 -20.42 -7.37
C VAL A 4 -9.75 -18.92 -7.48
N ALA A 5 -8.49 -18.54 -7.37
CA ALA A 5 -8.05 -17.19 -7.66
C ALA A 5 -7.59 -17.13 -9.13
N GLN A 6 -8.22 -16.29 -9.93
CA GLN A 6 -7.76 -15.98 -11.29
C GLN A 6 -7.08 -14.61 -11.30
N ALA A 7 -5.97 -14.50 -12.02
CA ALA A 7 -5.24 -13.26 -12.21
C ALA A 7 -5.23 -12.88 -13.69
N LEU A 8 -5.57 -11.63 -14.00
CA LEU A 8 -5.61 -11.10 -15.37
C LEU A 8 -4.93 -9.74 -15.45
N ALA A 9 -4.23 -9.49 -16.56
CA ALA A 9 -3.74 -8.16 -16.91
C ALA A 9 -4.74 -7.51 -17.88
N VAL A 10 -5.36 -6.40 -17.47
CA VAL A 10 -6.33 -5.68 -18.30
C VAL A 10 -5.64 -4.49 -18.96
N PRO A 11 -5.49 -4.48 -20.31
CA PRO A 11 -4.86 -3.37 -21.01
C PRO A 11 -5.71 -2.11 -20.92
N ARG A 12 -5.05 -0.95 -20.86
CA ARG A 12 -5.73 0.36 -20.80
C ARG A 12 -5.77 1.01 -22.19
N PRO A 13 -6.93 1.53 -22.64
CA PRO A 13 -7.02 2.27 -23.91
C PRO A 13 -6.09 3.50 -23.97
N SER A 14 -5.70 4.03 -22.82
CA SER A 14 -4.77 5.16 -22.68
C SER A 14 -3.30 4.83 -22.94
N GLY A 15 -2.94 3.56 -23.17
CA GLY A 15 -1.54 3.13 -23.37
C GLY A 15 -0.70 3.06 -22.08
N LYS A 16 -1.29 3.38 -20.93
CA LYS A 16 -0.67 3.24 -19.60
C LYS A 16 -0.45 1.75 -19.24
N PRO A 17 0.45 1.43 -18.28
CA PRO A 17 0.71 0.04 -17.87
C PRO A 17 -0.59 -0.74 -17.57
N PRO A 18 -0.72 -2.05 -17.82
CA PRO A 18 -1.98 -2.76 -17.61
C PRO A 18 -2.42 -2.76 -16.14
N LEU A 19 -3.73 -2.82 -15.89
CA LEU A 19 -4.28 -3.05 -14.55
C LEU A 19 -4.12 -4.52 -14.17
N GLY A 20 -3.67 -4.80 -12.94
CA GLY A 20 -3.66 -6.15 -12.39
C GLY A 20 -5.00 -6.46 -11.75
N VAL A 21 -5.71 -7.48 -12.23
CA VAL A 21 -7.01 -7.90 -11.69
C VAL A 21 -6.89 -9.26 -11.04
N LEU A 22 -7.33 -9.39 -9.79
CA LEU A 22 -7.46 -10.66 -9.09
C LEU A 22 -8.93 -10.95 -8.83
N ILE A 23 -9.41 -12.11 -9.26
CA ILE A 23 -10.80 -12.55 -9.07
C ILE A 23 -10.76 -13.74 -8.11
N ARG A 24 -11.51 -13.66 -7.01
CA ARG A 24 -11.68 -14.77 -6.06
C ARG A 24 -13.14 -15.15 -5.96
N SER A 25 -13.46 -16.44 -6.08
CA SER A 25 -14.80 -16.95 -5.78
C SER A 25 -15.15 -16.70 -4.32
N VAL A 26 -16.25 -16.04 -4.02
CA VAL A 26 -16.72 -15.96 -2.62
C VAL A 26 -17.45 -17.27 -2.33
N PRO A 27 -17.05 -18.04 -1.30
CA PRO A 27 -17.82 -19.22 -0.91
C PRO A 27 -19.27 -18.81 -0.69
N LEU A 28 -20.22 -19.62 -1.17
CA LEU A 28 -21.63 -19.45 -0.84
C LEU A 28 -21.76 -19.61 0.69
N SER A 29 -21.67 -18.51 1.42
CA SER A 29 -21.91 -18.47 2.86
C SER A 29 -23.34 -18.00 3.11
N GLU A 30 -23.88 -18.41 4.25
CA GLU A 30 -25.21 -18.06 4.76
C GLU A 30 -25.44 -16.54 4.99
N TRP A 31 -24.51 -15.69 4.57
CA TRP A 31 -24.56 -14.22 4.71
C TRP A 31 -25.53 -13.55 3.73
N SER A 32 -26.11 -14.32 2.81
CA SER A 32 -27.24 -13.88 2.00
C SER A 32 -28.54 -14.34 2.66
N GLU A 33 -29.16 -13.50 3.50
CA GLU A 33 -30.49 -13.80 4.05
C GLU A 33 -31.55 -14.02 2.95
N ASP A 34 -31.34 -13.45 1.75
CA ASP A 34 -32.34 -13.43 0.68
C ASP A 34 -32.21 -14.52 -0.40
N ASN A 35 -31.05 -15.21 -0.56
CA ASN A 35 -30.96 -16.29 -1.55
C ASN A 35 -29.68 -17.15 -1.47
N PRO A 36 -29.72 -18.39 -0.94
CA PRO A 36 -28.55 -19.26 -0.76
C PRO A 36 -27.91 -19.83 -2.05
N ARG A 37 -28.24 -19.29 -3.24
CA ARG A 37 -27.82 -19.85 -4.55
C ARG A 37 -27.23 -18.84 -5.54
N ARG A 38 -26.85 -17.62 -5.11
CA ARG A 38 -26.22 -16.65 -6.03
C ARG A 38 -24.70 -16.77 -6.00
N PRO A 39 -24.03 -17.26 -7.07
CA PRO A 39 -22.58 -17.26 -7.13
C PRO A 39 -22.07 -15.82 -7.09
N ALA A 40 -21.12 -15.54 -6.20
CA ALA A 40 -20.48 -14.24 -6.05
C ALA A 40 -18.96 -14.37 -6.20
N CYS A 41 -18.32 -13.29 -6.65
CA CYS A 41 -16.86 -13.18 -6.68
C CYS A 41 -16.41 -11.82 -6.17
N ALA A 42 -15.25 -11.78 -5.54
CA ALA A 42 -14.56 -10.56 -5.14
C ALA A 42 -13.50 -10.23 -6.20
N ILE A 43 -13.53 -9.00 -6.70
CA ILE A 43 -12.57 -8.49 -7.69
C ILE A 43 -11.68 -7.46 -7.02
N PHE A 44 -10.37 -7.70 -7.03
CA PHE A 44 -9.35 -6.77 -6.56
C PHE A 44 -8.64 -6.19 -7.78
N ILE A 45 -8.54 -4.86 -7.86
CA ILE A 45 -7.90 -4.15 -8.97
C ILE A 45 -6.69 -3.41 -8.42
N ARG A 46 -5.51 -3.69 -8.98
CA ARG A 46 -4.26 -3.01 -8.69
C ARG A 46 -3.86 -2.14 -9.87
N ASP A 47 -3.77 -0.84 -9.64
CA ASP A 47 -3.22 0.12 -10.60
C ASP A 47 -1.79 0.48 -10.16
N SER A 48 -0.81 0.20 -11.02
CA SER A 48 0.59 0.54 -10.74
C SER A 48 0.89 2.04 -10.79
N GLU A 49 0.04 2.83 -11.46
CA GLU A 49 0.20 4.28 -11.54
C GLU A 49 -0.52 5.03 -10.43
N ARG A 50 -1.43 4.36 -9.70
CA ARG A 50 -1.94 4.94 -8.46
C ARG A 50 -0.80 4.92 -7.45
N LYS A 51 -0.36 6.12 -7.04
CA LYS A 51 0.42 6.27 -5.81
C LYS A 51 -0.30 5.48 -4.73
N SER A 52 0.46 4.72 -3.94
CA SER A 52 -0.14 3.93 -2.86
C SER A 52 -0.95 4.89 -2.00
N GLN A 53 -2.27 4.72 -2.03
CA GLN A 53 -3.19 5.48 -1.21
C GLN A 53 -3.24 4.86 0.19
N ALA A 54 -2.21 4.07 0.55
CA ALA A 54 -1.79 3.72 1.89
C ALA A 54 -2.28 4.80 2.82
N SER A 55 -3.42 4.52 3.46
CA SER A 55 -4.13 5.59 4.15
C SER A 55 -3.17 6.09 5.20
N HIS A 56 -2.89 7.39 5.22
CA HIS A 56 -1.98 7.99 6.21
C HIS A 56 -2.30 7.45 7.61
N ASP A 57 -3.59 7.28 7.90
CA ASP A 57 -4.12 6.68 9.12
C ASP A 57 -3.70 5.23 9.38
N ILE A 58 -3.61 4.39 8.35
CA ILE A 58 -3.19 2.98 8.45
C ILE A 58 -1.69 2.92 8.75
N VAL A 59 -0.84 3.65 8.00
CA VAL A 59 0.61 3.70 8.25
C VAL A 59 0.88 4.18 9.65
N ARG A 60 0.22 5.28 10.02
CA ARG A 60 0.35 5.92 11.32
C ARG A 60 -0.01 4.96 12.46
N LYS A 61 -1.14 4.27 12.35
CA LYS A 61 -1.60 3.34 13.40
C LYS A 61 -0.78 2.05 13.48
N LEU A 62 -0.32 1.51 12.35
CA LEU A 62 0.46 0.26 12.32
C LEU A 62 1.86 0.43 12.90
N PHE A 63 2.47 1.59 12.70
CA PHE A 63 3.88 1.83 13.03
C PHE A 63 4.08 2.94 14.07
N ASP A 64 2.99 3.43 14.67
CA ASP A 64 2.96 4.53 15.66
C ASP A 64 3.75 5.78 15.21
N LEU A 65 3.66 6.10 13.92
CA LEU A 65 4.37 7.24 13.33
C LEU A 65 3.68 8.57 13.67
N THR A 66 4.44 9.65 13.71
CA THR A 66 3.88 11.01 13.73
C THR A 66 3.41 11.40 12.32
N PRO A 67 2.63 12.50 12.17
CA PRO A 67 2.22 12.98 10.84
C PRO A 67 3.41 13.23 9.90
N ALA A 68 4.45 13.94 10.37
CA ALA A 68 5.65 14.23 9.58
C ALA A 68 6.45 12.97 9.22
N GLU A 69 6.55 12.01 10.14
CA GLU A 69 7.19 10.71 9.88
C GLU A 69 6.39 9.90 8.84
N THR A 70 5.06 9.98 8.88
CA THR A 70 4.18 9.29 7.94
C THR A 70 4.33 9.86 6.54
N GLU A 71 4.36 11.18 6.40
CA GLU A 71 4.58 11.85 5.12
C GLU A 71 5.93 11.46 4.51
N LEU A 72 7.00 11.50 5.32
CA LEU A 72 8.31 11.06 4.86
C LEU A 72 8.31 9.57 4.46
N ALA A 73 7.74 8.69 5.27
CA ALA A 73 7.67 7.26 4.96
C ALA A 73 6.90 6.98 3.67
N LEU A 74 5.80 7.70 3.42
CA LEU A 74 4.99 7.57 2.21
C LEU A 74 5.71 8.07 0.96
N ALA A 75 6.44 9.19 1.05
CA ALA A 75 7.27 9.68 -0.06
C ALA A 75 8.31 8.62 -0.46
N LEU A 76 9.00 8.03 0.52
CA LEU A 76 9.98 6.96 0.30
C LEU A 76 9.35 5.70 -0.30
N VAL A 77 8.14 5.32 0.13
CA VAL A 77 7.40 4.17 -0.45
C VAL A 77 6.99 4.42 -1.90
N ASN A 78 6.67 5.66 -2.24
CA ASN A 78 6.37 6.07 -3.61
C ASN A 78 7.61 6.21 -4.50
N GLY A 79 8.81 5.92 -3.98
CA GLY A 79 10.04 5.86 -4.75
C GLY A 79 10.90 7.12 -4.66
N ALA A 80 10.51 8.13 -3.87
CA ALA A 80 11.34 9.30 -3.65
C ALA A 80 12.64 8.93 -2.90
N THR A 81 13.73 9.59 -3.27
CA THR A 81 14.95 9.62 -2.46
C THR A 81 14.71 10.46 -1.19
N LEU A 82 15.60 10.35 -0.21
CA LEU A 82 15.51 11.17 1.01
C LEU A 82 15.65 12.67 0.71
N GLU A 83 16.34 13.01 -0.38
CA GLU A 83 16.54 14.38 -0.81
C GLU A 83 15.28 14.94 -1.48
N GLU A 84 14.74 14.21 -2.46
CA GLU A 84 13.47 14.57 -3.10
C GLU A 84 12.33 14.66 -2.08
N ALA A 85 12.27 13.73 -1.11
CA ALA A 85 11.26 13.78 -0.06
C ALA A 85 11.46 14.97 0.90
N ALA A 86 12.70 15.42 1.12
CA ALA A 86 12.95 16.62 1.92
C ALA A 86 12.47 17.88 1.19
N ASP A 87 12.70 17.94 -0.12
CA ASP A 87 12.25 19.03 -0.98
C ASP A 87 10.72 19.05 -1.13
N GLU A 88 10.08 17.88 -1.32
CA GLU A 88 8.62 17.75 -1.41
C GLU A 88 7.90 18.18 -0.11
N LEU A 89 8.54 17.96 1.04
CA LEU A 89 7.99 18.28 2.35
C LEU A 89 8.42 19.65 2.89
N ASP A 90 9.20 20.42 2.11
CA ASP A 90 9.75 21.73 2.50
C ASP A 90 10.52 21.68 3.84
N ILE A 91 11.35 20.64 4.02
CA ILE A 91 12.19 20.45 5.22
C ILE A 91 13.68 20.34 4.88
N SER A 92 14.54 20.66 5.85
CA SER A 92 15.98 20.48 5.66
C SER A 92 16.36 18.99 5.57
N LYS A 93 17.44 18.66 4.82
CA LYS A 93 18.02 17.31 4.78
C LYS A 93 18.35 16.76 6.17
N ASN A 94 18.73 17.63 7.11
CA ASN A 94 19.00 17.23 8.49
C ASN A 94 17.72 16.84 9.24
N THR A 95 16.64 17.57 9.03
CA THR A 95 15.31 17.25 9.57
C THR A 95 14.81 15.92 9.00
N ALA A 96 14.91 15.73 7.69
CA ALA A 96 14.54 14.47 7.03
C ALA A 96 15.33 13.27 7.58
N ARG A 97 16.64 13.43 7.81
CA ARG A 97 17.47 12.40 8.46
C ARG A 97 17.04 12.11 9.90
N SER A 98 16.67 13.13 10.67
CA SER A 98 16.17 12.96 12.04
C SER A 98 14.85 12.20 12.06
N HIS A 99 13.89 12.55 11.18
CA HIS A 99 12.66 11.80 11.02
C HIS A 99 12.91 10.35 10.59
N LEU A 100 13.81 10.12 9.64
CA LEU A 100 14.17 8.77 9.19
C LEU A 100 14.73 7.90 10.33
N ARG A 101 15.57 8.48 11.22
CA ARG A 101 16.06 7.78 12.41
C ARG A 101 14.95 7.43 13.39
N ALA A 102 14.01 8.35 13.60
CA ALA A 102 12.85 8.09 14.46
C ALA A 102 11.98 6.95 13.88
N ILE A 103 11.74 6.97 12.56
CA ILE A 103 11.02 5.89 11.86
C ILE A 103 11.73 4.57 12.03
N PHE A 104 13.06 4.51 11.85
CA PHE A 104 13.84 3.28 12.06
C PHE A 104 13.71 2.73 13.49
N SER A 105 13.74 3.62 14.49
CA SER A 105 13.53 3.23 15.89
C SER A 105 12.14 2.61 16.11
N LYS A 106 11.09 3.23 15.56
CA LYS A 106 9.70 2.78 15.73
C LYS A 106 9.34 1.52 14.94
N THR A 107 9.93 1.37 13.75
CA THR A 107 9.67 0.24 12.85
C THR A 107 10.61 -0.95 13.05
N GLY A 108 11.66 -0.79 13.87
CA GLY A 108 12.65 -1.83 14.15
C GLY A 108 13.56 -2.19 12.97
N VAL A 109 13.57 -1.38 11.90
CA VAL A 109 14.44 -1.58 10.73
C VAL A 109 15.55 -0.54 10.70
N THR A 110 16.67 -0.88 10.07
CA THR A 110 17.88 -0.02 10.05
C THR A 110 18.29 0.46 8.67
N ARG A 111 17.58 0.03 7.62
CA ARG A 111 17.88 0.36 6.22
C ARG A 111 16.63 0.87 5.53
N GLN A 112 16.77 1.94 4.74
CA GLN A 112 15.68 2.55 3.99
C GLN A 112 14.98 1.54 3.06
N ALA A 113 15.75 0.74 2.32
CA ALA A 113 15.17 -0.29 1.44
C ALA A 113 14.37 -1.34 2.23
N THR A 114 14.82 -1.69 3.45
CA THR A 114 14.10 -2.61 4.34
C THR A 114 12.83 -1.96 4.87
N LEU A 115 12.87 -0.67 5.25
CA LEU A 115 11.68 0.09 5.63
C LEU A 115 10.63 0.08 4.52
N VAL A 116 11.01 0.45 3.30
CA VAL A 116 10.09 0.46 2.14
C VAL A 116 9.50 -0.92 1.90
N ARG A 117 10.31 -1.99 1.97
CA ARG A 117 9.83 -3.36 1.85
C ARG A 117 8.86 -3.76 2.96
N THR A 118 9.15 -3.41 4.21
CA THR A 118 8.27 -3.69 5.36
C THR A 118 6.94 -2.97 5.20
N LEU A 119 6.96 -1.69 4.82
CA LEU A 119 5.77 -0.90 4.56
C LEU A 119 4.94 -1.50 3.41
N LEU A 120 5.55 -1.82 2.27
CA LEU A 120 4.86 -2.41 1.12
C LEU A 120 4.28 -3.81 1.38
N ASN A 121 4.93 -4.63 2.21
CA ASN A 121 4.44 -5.96 2.57
C ASN A 121 3.43 -5.95 3.72
N SER A 122 3.28 -4.81 4.39
CA SER A 122 2.26 -4.64 5.43
C SER A 122 0.88 -4.38 4.82
N VAL A 123 -0.12 -4.16 5.67
CA VAL A 123 -1.52 -3.90 5.30
C VAL A 123 -1.67 -2.69 4.37
N LEU A 124 -0.62 -1.89 4.14
CA LEU A 124 -0.58 -0.86 3.10
C LEU A 124 -0.77 -1.38 1.67
N SER A 125 -0.54 -2.67 1.43
CA SER A 125 -0.87 -3.31 0.14
C SER A 125 -2.35 -3.67 -0.01
N LEU A 126 -3.13 -3.57 1.08
CA LEU A 126 -4.56 -3.92 1.13
C LEU A 126 -5.48 -2.69 1.01
N GLY A 127 -4.94 -1.50 0.68
CA GLY A 127 -5.70 -0.26 0.47
C GLY A 127 -5.13 0.57 -0.67
#